data_AF-A0A946JU98-F1
#
_entry.id   AF-A0A946JU98-F1
#
_cell.length_a   1.000
_cell.length_b   1.000
_cell.length_c   1.000
_cell.angle_alpha   90.00
_cell.angle_beta   90.00
_cell.angle_gamma   90.00
#
_symmetry.space_group_name_H-M   'P 1'
#
loop_
_entity.id
_entity.type
_entity.pdbx_description
1 polymer ?
#
loop_
_entity_poly.entity_id
_entity_poly.type
_entity_poly.pdbx_seq_one_letter_code
_entity_poly.pdbx_strand_id
1 'polypeptide(L)'
;MLNLSTIDALQQIVGKKNIITDIDILNLYSCDGLRLQSSQPGCVVIPNSTEAVSAIVKCCVKYNTPFVARGSGTGLSGGATSNGGVIIQLSRLNQILEI
;
A
#
# COMPACT_ATOMS: atom_id res chain seq x y z
N MET A 1 -10.80 9.57 4.69
CA MET A 1 -10.63 8.34 5.50
C MET A 1 -11.06 7.15 4.67
N LEU A 2 -10.28 6.06 4.70
CA LEU A 2 -10.61 4.84 3.96
C LEU A 2 -11.88 4.20 4.54
N ASN A 3 -12.73 3.62 3.69
CA ASN A 3 -13.95 2.95 4.14
C ASN A 3 -13.60 1.64 4.88
N LEU A 4 -14.26 1.37 6.01
CA LEU A 4 -14.09 0.13 6.79
C LEU A 4 -14.28 -1.14 5.95
N SER A 5 -15.28 -1.14 5.06
CA SER A 5 -15.53 -2.27 4.15
C SER A 5 -14.37 -2.53 3.18
N THR A 6 -13.63 -1.49 2.78
CA THR A 6 -12.42 -1.64 1.97
C THR A 6 -11.29 -2.27 2.79
N ILE A 7 -11.10 -1.83 4.03
CA ILE A 7 -10.07 -2.38 4.93
C ILE A 7 -10.33 -3.87 5.19
N ASP A 8 -11.58 -4.23 5.50
CA ASP A 8 -11.96 -5.62 5.75
C ASP A 8 -11.71 -6.50 4.52
N ALA A 9 -12.11 -6.03 3.33
CA ALA A 9 -11.89 -6.75 2.07
C ALA A 9 -10.39 -6.93 1.78
N LEU A 10 -9.59 -5.88 1.95
CA LEU A 10 -8.13 -5.96 1.80
C LEU A 10 -7.50 -6.91 2.81
N GLN A 11 -7.96 -6.87 4.07
CA GLN A 11 -7.51 -7.77 5.12
C GLN A 11 -7.80 -9.24 4.79
N GLN A 12 -8.93 -9.56 4.14
CA GLN A 12 -9.20 -10.93 3.67
C GLN A 12 -8.24 -11.37 2.57
N ILE A 13 -7.76 -10.45 1.73
CA ILE A 13 -6.83 -10.76 0.64
C ILE A 13 -5.41 -11.02 1.16
N VAL A 14 -4.88 -10.13 2.01
CA VAL A 14 -3.47 -10.22 2.46
C VAL A 14 -3.32 -10.92 3.81
N GLY A 15 -4.39 -11.05 4.58
CA GLY A 15 -4.38 -11.51 5.96
C GLY A 15 -4.07 -10.39 6.97
N LYS A 16 -4.59 -10.53 8.19
CA LYS A 16 -4.49 -9.53 9.27
C LYS A 16 -3.08 -9.03 9.59
N LYS A 17 -2.06 -9.89 9.43
CA LYS A 17 -0.65 -9.54 9.70
C LYS A 17 0.01 -8.71 8.61
N ASN A 18 -0.63 -8.58 7.45
CA ASN A 18 -0.04 -7.99 6.24
C ASN A 18 -0.79 -6.72 5.79
N ILE A 19 -1.55 -6.13 6.70
CA ILE A 19 -2.19 -4.83 6.52
C ILE A 19 -1.84 -3.96 7.72
N ILE A 20 -1.46 -2.71 7.46
CA ILE A 20 -1.15 -1.70 8.46
C ILE A 20 -2.27 -0.67 8.42
N THR A 21 -2.89 -0.46 9.57
CA THR A 21 -3.91 0.59 9.80
C THR A 21 -3.58 1.44 11.02
N ASP A 22 -2.52 1.10 11.76
CA ASP A 22 -2.02 1.86 12.90
C ASP A 22 -1.49 3.22 12.44
N ILE A 23 -2.02 4.28 13.03
CA ILE A 23 -1.76 5.65 12.58
C ILE A 23 -0.28 6.06 12.72
N ASP A 24 0.39 5.59 13.76
CA ASP A 24 1.79 5.92 14.04
C ASP A 24 2.70 5.23 13.05
N ILE A 25 2.37 3.99 12.68
CA ILE A 25 3.09 3.25 11.63
C ILE A 25 2.80 3.84 10.25
N LEU A 26 1.56 4.24 9.95
CA LEU A 26 1.19 4.85 8.67
C LEU A 26 1.95 6.16 8.41
N ASN A 27 2.29 6.92 9.45
CA ASN A 27 3.10 8.13 9.33
C ASN A 27 4.49 7.87 8.71
N LEU A 28 5.05 6.67 8.89
CA LEU A 28 6.32 6.26 8.28
C LEU A 28 6.22 6.14 6.74
N TYR A 29 5.02 6.01 6.20
CA TYR A 29 4.73 5.91 4.77
C TYR A 29 4.21 7.22 4.16
N SER A 30 4.15 8.29 4.96
CA SER A 30 3.58 9.57 4.54
C SER A 30 4.40 10.32 3.50
N CYS A 31 5.69 10.01 3.37
CA CYS A 31 6.58 10.57 2.36
C CYS A 31 7.40 9.46 1.67
N ASP A 32 7.90 9.76 0.49
CA ASP A 32 9.04 9.06 -0.09
C ASP A 32 10.33 9.85 0.20
N GLY A 33 11.32 9.78 -0.68
CA GLY A 33 12.52 10.61 -0.56
C GLY A 33 12.24 12.11 -0.69
N LEU A 34 11.09 12.52 -1.25
CA LEU A 34 10.66 13.91 -1.27
C LEU A 34 10.08 14.32 0.09
N ARG A 35 10.96 14.64 1.04
CA ARG A 35 10.58 15.01 2.43
C ARG A 35 9.83 16.34 2.56
N LEU A 36 9.77 17.13 1.48
CA LEU A 36 9.06 18.42 1.44
C LEU A 36 7.53 18.24 1.33
N GLN A 37 7.06 17.04 0.97
CA GLN A 37 5.64 16.73 0.86
C GLN A 37 5.31 15.53 1.73
N SER A 38 4.16 15.60 2.42
CA SER A 38 3.65 14.51 3.23
C SER A 38 2.18 14.29 2.91
N SER A 39 1.81 13.02 2.80
CA SER A 39 0.53 12.54 2.35
C SER A 39 0.23 11.24 3.09
N GLN A 40 -0.60 11.32 4.13
CA GLN A 40 -0.86 10.18 4.99
C GLN A 40 -1.74 9.15 4.27
N PRO A 41 -1.31 7.88 4.15
CA PRO A 41 -2.14 6.83 3.57
C PRO A 41 -3.31 6.45 4.49
N GLY A 42 -4.35 5.88 3.90
CA GLY A 42 -5.46 5.27 4.65
C GLY A 42 -5.13 3.86 5.16
N CYS A 43 -4.31 3.10 4.41
CA CYS A 43 -3.69 1.86 4.89
C CYS A 43 -2.48 1.48 4.02
N VAL A 44 -1.65 0.56 4.53
CA VAL A 44 -0.58 -0.08 3.74
C VAL A 44 -0.85 -1.58 3.70
N VAL A 45 -0.81 -2.19 2.52
CA VAL A 45 -0.93 -3.64 2.35
C VAL A 45 0.39 -4.24 1.87
N ILE A 46 0.76 -5.41 2.39
CA ILE A 46 2.06 -6.06 2.14
C ILE A 46 1.80 -7.45 1.53
N PRO A 47 1.49 -7.54 0.22
CA PRO A 47 1.23 -8.81 -0.45
C PRO A 47 2.46 -9.72 -0.47
N ASN A 48 2.20 -11.04 -0.50
CA ASN A 48 3.25 -12.07 -0.60
C ASN A 48 3.19 -12.85 -1.93
N SER A 49 2.30 -12.48 -2.86
CA SER A 49 2.24 -13.07 -4.20
C SER A 49 1.68 -12.10 -5.24
N THR A 50 1.89 -12.41 -6.51
CA THR A 50 1.35 -11.64 -7.65
C THR A 50 -0.18 -11.70 -7.69
N GLU A 51 -0.78 -12.83 -7.31
CA GLU A 51 -2.23 -13.03 -7.24
C GLU A 51 -2.85 -12.10 -6.18
N ALA A 52 -2.18 -11.96 -5.03
CA ALA A 52 -2.61 -11.03 -3.99
C ALA A 52 -2.56 -9.58 -4.48
N VAL A 53 -1.51 -9.18 -5.22
CA VAL A 53 -1.44 -7.84 -5.84
C VAL A 53 -2.62 -7.61 -6.79
N SER A 54 -2.92 -8.58 -7.67
CA SER A 54 -4.05 -8.48 -8.59
C SER A 54 -5.38 -8.34 -7.85
N ALA A 55 -5.57 -9.12 -6.79
CA ALA A 55 -6.78 -9.06 -5.95
C ALA A 55 -6.91 -7.71 -5.23
N ILE A 56 -5.82 -7.16 -4.69
CA ILE A 56 -5.79 -5.82 -4.07
C ILE A 56 -6.22 -4.76 -5.09
N VAL A 57 -5.62 -4.74 -6.27
CA VAL A 57 -5.93 -3.73 -7.30
C VAL A 57 -7.41 -3.80 -7.70
N LYS A 58 -7.94 -5.01 -7.93
CA LYS A 58 -9.37 -5.22 -8.21
C LYS A 58 -10.25 -4.73 -7.07
N CYS A 59 -9.86 -4.97 -5.82
CA CYS A 59 -10.56 -4.47 -4.64
C CYS A 59 -10.58 -2.94 -4.61
N CYS A 60 -9.43 -2.29 -4.77
CA CYS A 60 -9.35 -0.82 -4.80
C CYS A 60 -10.23 -0.23 -5.90
N VAL A 61 -10.23 -0.81 -7.11
CA VAL A 61 -11.11 -0.39 -8.21
C VAL A 61 -12.59 -0.57 -7.85
N LYS A 62 -12.98 -1.73 -7.31
CA LYS A 62 -14.37 -2.01 -6.89
C LYS A 62 -14.90 -0.98 -5.89
N TYR A 63 -14.07 -0.56 -4.94
CA TYR A 63 -14.43 0.42 -3.91
C TYR A 63 -14.07 1.87 -4.28
N ASN A 64 -13.69 2.14 -5.53
CA ASN A 64 -13.26 3.45 -6.01
C ASN A 64 -12.21 4.11 -5.08
N THR A 65 -11.28 3.31 -4.56
CA THR A 65 -10.28 3.72 -3.59
C THR A 65 -8.95 3.99 -4.30
N PRO A 66 -8.36 5.20 -4.17
CA PRO A 66 -7.04 5.49 -4.72
C PRO A 66 -5.98 4.54 -4.18
N PHE A 67 -5.04 4.15 -5.03
CA PHE A 67 -3.93 3.29 -4.60
C PHE A 67 -2.64 3.64 -5.34
N VAL A 68 -1.51 3.26 -4.75
CA VAL A 68 -0.18 3.43 -5.33
C VAL A 68 0.69 2.22 -5.02
N ALA A 69 1.53 1.82 -5.97
CA ALA A 69 2.56 0.83 -5.71
C ALA A 69 3.78 1.48 -5.05
N ARG A 70 4.39 0.79 -4.07
CA ARG A 70 5.59 1.26 -3.38
C ARG A 70 6.62 0.14 -3.23
N GLY A 71 7.86 0.43 -3.61
CA GLY A 71 9.03 -0.39 -3.32
C GLY A 71 9.68 0.01 -1.98
N SER A 72 10.91 0.52 -2.03
CA SER A 72 11.59 1.10 -0.86
C SER A 72 11.07 2.49 -0.46
N GLY A 73 10.42 3.21 -1.39
CA GLY A 73 9.95 4.57 -1.16
C GLY A 73 11.05 5.63 -1.19
N THR A 74 12.10 5.44 -1.99
CA THR A 74 13.22 6.37 -2.12
C THR A 74 13.08 7.36 -3.28
N GLY A 75 11.95 7.35 -3.99
CA GLY A 75 11.67 8.30 -5.08
C GLY A 75 11.67 9.75 -4.57
N LEU A 76 12.03 10.70 -5.43
CA LEU A 76 12.17 12.13 -5.06
C LEU A 76 11.05 13.00 -5.64
N SER A 77 9.94 12.39 -6.06
CA SER A 77 8.83 13.08 -6.74
C SER A 77 7.50 13.01 -5.99
N GLY A 78 7.43 12.31 -4.85
CA GLY A 78 6.16 12.03 -4.16
C GLY A 78 5.34 10.90 -4.78
N GLY A 79 5.84 10.26 -5.85
CA GLY A 79 5.10 9.26 -6.63
C GLY A 79 4.83 7.95 -5.92
N ALA A 80 5.45 7.70 -4.75
CA ALA A 80 5.23 6.50 -3.94
C ALA A 80 4.40 6.77 -2.67
N THR A 81 3.53 7.77 -2.70
CA THR A 81 2.65 8.17 -1.59
C THR A 81 1.18 8.20 -2.04
N SER A 82 0.23 8.11 -1.11
CA SER A 82 -1.20 8.15 -1.41
C SER A 82 -1.95 8.88 -0.30
N ASN A 83 -2.71 9.93 -0.66
CA ASN A 83 -3.44 10.72 0.32
C ASN A 83 -4.76 10.02 0.68
N GLY A 84 -4.82 9.42 1.86
CA GLY A 84 -5.99 8.71 2.34
C GLY A 84 -6.35 7.46 1.54
N GLY A 85 -5.47 6.98 0.66
CA GLY A 85 -5.64 5.79 -0.17
C GLY A 85 -4.79 4.60 0.30
N VAL A 86 -4.64 3.60 -0.57
CA VAL A 86 -3.91 2.35 -0.27
C VAL A 86 -2.49 2.40 -0.82
N ILE A 87 -1.50 2.16 0.03
CA ILE A 87 -0.13 1.87 -0.43
C ILE A 87 0.04 0.36 -0.56
N ILE A 88 0.49 -0.12 -1.72
CA ILE A 88 0.79 -1.53 -1.99
C ILE A 88 2.31 -1.71 -1.88
N GLN A 89 2.77 -2.26 -0.74
CA GLN A 89 4.18 -2.44 -0.43
C GLN A 89 4.71 -3.74 -1.05
N LEU A 90 5.50 -3.61 -2.12
CA LEU A 90 5.98 -4.74 -2.91
C LEU A 90 7.31 -5.34 -2.43
N SER A 91 7.89 -4.81 -1.33
CA SER A 91 9.23 -5.19 -0.88
C SER A 91 9.41 -6.66 -0.49
N ARG A 92 8.33 -7.43 -0.32
CA ARG A 92 8.37 -8.88 -0.08
C ARG A 92 8.42 -9.74 -1.36
N LEU A 93 8.11 -9.15 -2.52
CA LEU A 93 8.18 -9.83 -3.82
C LEU A 93 9.58 -9.65 -4.40
N ASN A 94 10.58 -10.33 -3.81
CA ASN A 94 12.01 -10.08 -4.06
C ASN A 94 12.79 -11.31 -4.55
N GLN A 95 12.10 -12.33 -5.06
CA GLN A 95 12.74 -13.54 -5.59
C GLN A 95 13.41 -13.27 -6.95
N ILE A 96 14.64 -13.75 -7.12
CA ILE A 96 15.34 -13.80 -8.41
C ILE A 96 15.00 -15.14 -9.06
N LEU A 97 14.34 -15.13 -10.22
CA LEU A 97 13.87 -16.35 -10.89
C LEU A 97 14.91 -16.97 -11.84
N GLU A 98 15.73 -16.13 -12.48
CA GLU A 98 16.75 -16.49 -13.48
C GLU A 98 17.82 -15.38 -13.49
N ILE A 99 19.06 -15.69 -13.90
CA ILE A 99 20.19 -14.75 -14.06
C ILE A 99 20.71 -14.82 -15.49
#